data_AF-A0A3C1X5D0-F1
#
_entry.id   AF-A0A3C1X5D0-F1
#
_cell.length_a   1.000
_cell.length_b   1.000
_cell.length_c   1.000
_cell.angle_alpha   90.00
_cell.angle_beta   90.00
_cell.angle_gamma   90.00
#
_symmetry.space_group_name_H-M   'P 1'
#
loop_
_entity.id
_entity.type
_entity.pdbx_description
1 polymer ?
#
loop_
_entity_poly.entity_id
_entity_poly.type
_entity_poly.pdbx_seq_one_letter_code
_entity_poly.pdbx_strand_id
1 'polypeptide(L)'
;MRWVSWLSIPVLLLLLVAVVQTAGSVEAPLTAAPEIPAQQRLDAAVQRLNQRFQQRWQQAGLQPVAQADDLTVFRRVSLALFGCVPALAEIRAFERDQQPDRLDRWIVRMLRDDRFGRYFADRLARSLTGVEQGPLFIFRRDRLRDWLAQQLLADAAWGQMTRDLIAAEGLWTDQPAANFLTIARMENEELDETKLAGRTVRAFLGQRIDCAQCHDHPFDPFWKQGHFEGFAAWYCQATVSLAGVTDFDRDKSQQPVVYRIMDGGAEDKTGR
;
A
#
# COMPACT_ATOMS: atom_id res chain seq x y z
N MET A 1 5.18 -53.75 37.39
CA MET A 1 3.92 -53.10 36.97
C MET A 1 4.25 -51.87 36.11
N ARG A 2 4.14 -51.97 34.79
CA ARG A 2 4.16 -50.80 33.89
C ARG A 2 2.90 -50.89 33.04
N TRP A 3 1.83 -50.27 33.52
CA TRP A 3 0.61 -50.05 32.75
C TRP A 3 0.94 -48.99 31.71
N VAL A 4 1.35 -49.42 30.51
CA VAL A 4 1.44 -48.52 29.36
C VAL A 4 0.02 -48.30 28.86
N SER A 5 -0.46 -47.06 28.94
CA SER A 5 -1.82 -46.65 28.61
C SER A 5 -2.11 -46.80 27.12
N TRP A 6 -2.81 -47.86 26.75
CA TRP A 6 -3.33 -48.07 25.38
C TRP A 6 -4.37 -47.02 24.96
N LEU A 7 -4.88 -46.22 25.89
CA LEU A 7 -5.80 -45.10 25.65
C LEU A 7 -5.15 -43.88 24.95
N SER A 8 -3.81 -43.77 24.94
CA SER A 8 -3.12 -42.60 24.39
C SER A 8 -3.01 -42.60 22.86
N ILE A 9 -2.91 -43.78 22.24
CA ILE A 9 -2.70 -43.95 20.79
C ILE A 9 -3.94 -43.57 19.96
N PRO A 10 -5.17 -44.03 20.28
CA PRO A 10 -6.36 -43.64 19.52
C PRO A 10 -6.68 -42.14 19.69
N VAL A 11 -6.41 -41.56 20.86
CA VAL A 11 -6.54 -40.10 21.08
C VAL A 11 -5.50 -39.34 20.26
N LEU A 12 -4.25 -39.79 20.24
CA LEU A 12 -3.21 -39.21 19.38
C LEU A 12 -3.54 -39.34 17.89
N LEU A 13 -4.07 -40.48 17.42
CA LEU A 13 -4.50 -40.67 16.04
C LEU A 13 -5.70 -39.81 15.67
N LEU A 14 -6.70 -39.67 16.56
CA LEU A 14 -7.83 -38.79 16.36
C LEU A 14 -7.40 -37.32 16.32
N LEU A 15 -6.50 -36.91 17.21
CA LEU A 15 -5.90 -35.57 17.19
C LEU A 15 -5.08 -35.35 15.92
N LEU A 16 -4.32 -36.35 15.46
CA LEU A 16 -3.52 -36.24 14.23
C LEU A 16 -4.42 -36.14 12.99
N VAL A 17 -5.49 -36.93 12.92
CA VAL A 17 -6.49 -36.85 11.84
C VAL A 17 -7.22 -35.52 11.86
N ALA A 18 -7.62 -35.03 13.05
CA ALA A 18 -8.25 -33.72 13.19
C ALA A 18 -7.30 -32.59 12.77
N VAL A 19 -6.03 -32.64 13.17
CA VAL A 19 -5.00 -31.66 12.76
C VAL A 19 -4.72 -31.73 11.26
N VAL A 20 -4.70 -32.92 10.65
CA VAL A 20 -4.53 -33.07 9.19
C VAL A 20 -5.77 -32.56 8.43
N GLN A 21 -6.97 -32.76 8.96
CA GLN A 21 -8.21 -32.27 8.35
C GLN A 21 -8.33 -30.74 8.44
N THR A 22 -7.88 -30.12 9.53
CA THR A 22 -7.92 -28.65 9.69
C THR A 22 -6.73 -27.94 9.04
N ALA A 23 -5.54 -28.53 9.05
CA ALA A 23 -4.35 -27.95 8.40
C ALA A 23 -4.40 -28.07 6.86
N GLY A 24 -5.23 -28.95 6.32
CA GLY A 24 -5.41 -29.16 4.87
C GLY A 24 -6.71 -28.60 4.31
N SER A 25 -7.63 -28.08 5.14
CA SER A 25 -8.90 -27.54 4.66
C SER A 25 -8.68 -26.17 4.03
N VAL A 26 -8.73 -26.12 2.71
CA VAL A 26 -8.97 -24.87 1.99
C VAL A 26 -10.35 -24.39 2.40
N GLU A 27 -10.44 -23.21 3.02
CA GLU A 27 -11.74 -22.60 3.34
C GLU A 27 -12.64 -22.57 2.09
N ALA A 28 -13.95 -22.57 2.25
CA ALA A 28 -14.83 -22.50 1.09
C ALA A 28 -14.79 -21.09 0.46
N PRO A 29 -14.93 -20.95 -0.88
CA PRO A 29 -15.16 -19.64 -1.47
C PRO A 29 -16.45 -19.00 -0.95
N LEU A 30 -16.60 -17.68 -1.14
CA LEU A 30 -17.85 -16.98 -0.84
C LEU A 30 -19.02 -17.70 -1.50
N THR A 31 -20.15 -17.85 -0.81
CA THR A 31 -21.32 -18.57 -1.33
C THR A 31 -22.11 -17.75 -2.35
N ALA A 32 -22.12 -16.43 -2.22
CA ALA A 32 -22.77 -15.50 -3.14
C ALA A 32 -21.75 -14.63 -3.89
N ALA A 33 -22.21 -13.97 -4.96
CA ALA A 33 -21.45 -12.93 -5.62
C ALA A 33 -21.06 -11.85 -4.59
N PRO A 34 -19.84 -11.31 -4.67
CA PRO A 34 -19.41 -10.28 -3.73
C PRO A 34 -20.26 -9.02 -3.91
N GLU A 35 -20.82 -8.53 -2.80
CA GLU A 35 -21.52 -7.25 -2.80
C GLU A 35 -20.50 -6.11 -2.83
N ILE A 36 -20.48 -5.36 -3.94
CA ILE A 36 -19.69 -4.14 -4.08
C ILE A 36 -20.64 -2.94 -3.91
N PRO A 37 -20.42 -2.09 -2.88
CA PRO A 37 -21.19 -0.87 -2.70
C PRO A 37 -21.29 -0.05 -3.98
N ALA A 38 -22.47 0.53 -4.24
CA ALA A 38 -22.69 1.26 -5.48
C ALA A 38 -21.70 2.41 -5.71
N GLN A 39 -21.23 3.06 -4.63
CA GLN A 39 -20.23 4.13 -4.71
C GLN A 39 -18.82 3.64 -5.08
N GLN A 40 -18.54 2.35 -4.88
CA GLN A 40 -17.25 1.71 -5.19
C GLN A 40 -17.27 1.02 -6.56
N ARG A 41 -18.41 0.97 -7.26
CA ARG A 41 -18.50 0.36 -8.58
C ARG A 41 -17.76 1.19 -9.62
N LEU A 42 -16.84 0.53 -10.32
CA LEU A 42 -16.00 1.15 -11.35
C LEU A 42 -16.44 0.78 -12.78
N ASP A 43 -17.62 0.18 -12.96
CA ASP A 43 -18.10 -0.36 -14.24
C ASP A 43 -17.98 0.66 -15.38
N ALA A 44 -18.48 1.88 -15.17
CA ALA A 44 -18.43 2.94 -16.16
C ALA A 44 -16.99 3.37 -16.49
N ALA A 45 -16.09 3.37 -15.51
CA ALA A 45 -14.68 3.69 -15.73
C ALA A 45 -13.97 2.58 -16.51
N VAL A 46 -14.21 1.31 -16.16
CA VAL A 46 -13.68 0.14 -16.85
C VAL A 46 -14.17 0.09 -18.29
N GLN A 47 -15.45 0.34 -18.55
CA GLN A 47 -16.01 0.40 -19.89
C GLN A 47 -15.33 1.47 -20.75
N ARG A 48 -15.14 2.69 -20.21
CA ARG A 48 -14.42 3.77 -20.93
C ARG A 48 -12.97 3.38 -21.23
N LEU A 49 -12.28 2.76 -20.27
CA LEU A 49 -10.90 2.30 -20.45
C LEU A 49 -10.80 1.24 -21.55
N ASN A 50 -11.69 0.23 -21.52
CA ASN A 50 -11.75 -0.81 -22.54
C ASN A 50 -12.01 -0.23 -23.93
N GLN A 51 -12.95 0.72 -24.04
CA GLN A 51 -13.21 1.41 -25.30
C GLN A 51 -11.97 2.15 -25.83
N ARG A 52 -11.18 2.76 -24.93
CA ARG A 52 -9.93 3.44 -25.30
C ARG A 52 -8.88 2.48 -25.84
N PHE A 53 -8.73 1.31 -25.21
CA PHE A 53 -7.85 0.26 -25.72
C PHE A 53 -8.29 -0.26 -27.09
N GLN A 54 -9.59 -0.52 -27.26
CA GLN A 54 -10.15 -0.95 -28.54
C GLN A 54 -9.86 0.04 -29.67
N GLN A 55 -10.09 1.34 -29.44
CA GLN A 55 -9.76 2.39 -30.41
C GLN A 55 -8.27 2.38 -30.77
N ARG A 56 -7.40 2.27 -29.78
CA ARG A 56 -5.95 2.27 -29.99
C ARG A 56 -5.48 1.03 -30.76
N TRP A 57 -6.06 -0.14 -30.49
CA TRP A 57 -5.76 -1.36 -31.23
C TRP A 57 -6.22 -1.26 -32.69
N GLN A 58 -7.42 -0.74 -32.95
CA GLN A 58 -7.92 -0.52 -34.30
C GLN A 58 -7.01 0.43 -35.10
N GLN A 59 -6.61 1.55 -34.52
CA GLN A 59 -5.69 2.51 -35.15
C GLN A 59 -4.32 1.90 -35.46
N ALA A 60 -3.86 0.98 -34.61
CA ALA A 60 -2.60 0.28 -34.79
C ALA A 60 -2.71 -1.00 -35.65
N GLY A 61 -3.90 -1.35 -36.15
CA GLY A 61 -4.13 -2.59 -36.89
C GLY A 61 -3.91 -3.87 -36.06
N LEU A 62 -4.01 -3.77 -34.73
CA LEU A 62 -3.78 -4.88 -33.82
C LEU A 62 -5.07 -5.66 -33.55
N GLN A 63 -4.96 -6.99 -33.57
CA GLN A 63 -6.02 -7.89 -33.15
C GLN A 63 -5.75 -8.38 -31.72
N PRO A 64 -6.67 -8.15 -30.76
CA PRO A 64 -6.51 -8.66 -29.41
C PRO A 64 -6.54 -10.19 -29.38
N VAL A 65 -5.76 -10.78 -28.47
CA VAL A 65 -5.82 -12.22 -28.20
C VAL A 65 -7.09 -12.58 -27.44
N ALA A 66 -7.49 -13.85 -27.55
CA ALA A 66 -8.60 -14.38 -26.77
C ALA A 66 -8.35 -14.24 -25.26
N GLN A 67 -9.44 -14.14 -24.49
CA GLN A 67 -9.37 -14.12 -23.04
C GLN A 67 -8.70 -15.41 -22.54
N ALA A 68 -7.85 -15.28 -21.51
CA ALA A 68 -7.26 -16.43 -20.86
C ALA A 68 -8.33 -17.26 -20.14
N ASP A 69 -8.11 -18.58 -20.07
CA ASP A 69 -8.98 -19.46 -19.29
C ASP A 69 -8.95 -19.11 -17.79
N ASP A 70 -10.03 -19.45 -17.08
CA ASP A 70 -10.22 -19.12 -15.67
C ASP A 70 -9.06 -19.58 -14.78
N LEU A 71 -8.48 -20.75 -15.04
CA LEU A 71 -7.40 -21.29 -14.22
C LEU A 71 -6.11 -20.48 -14.44
N THR A 72 -5.85 -20.05 -15.67
CA THR A 72 -4.78 -19.11 -15.98
C THR A 72 -4.98 -17.76 -15.30
N VAL A 73 -6.22 -17.23 -15.29
CA VAL A 73 -6.54 -15.97 -14.58
C VAL A 73 -6.34 -16.14 -13.07
N PHE A 74 -6.86 -17.22 -12.48
CA PHE A 74 -6.71 -17.53 -11.05
C PHE A 74 -5.24 -17.61 -10.63
N ARG A 75 -4.38 -18.29 -11.42
CA ARG A 75 -2.94 -18.34 -11.18
C ARG A 75 -2.29 -16.95 -11.22
N ARG A 76 -2.65 -16.11 -12.20
CA ARG A 76 -2.12 -14.74 -12.33
C ARG A 76 -2.54 -13.86 -11.15
N VAL A 77 -3.79 -13.95 -10.73
CA VAL A 77 -4.30 -13.25 -9.54
C VAL A 77 -3.55 -13.69 -8.29
N SER A 78 -3.30 -14.99 -8.10
CA SER A 78 -2.53 -15.48 -6.95
C SER A 78 -1.10 -14.94 -6.92
N LEU A 79 -0.43 -14.92 -8.06
CA LEU A 79 0.90 -14.30 -8.13
C LEU A 79 0.85 -12.80 -7.82
N ALA A 80 -0.19 -12.11 -8.28
CA ALA A 80 -0.38 -10.68 -8.05
C ALA A 80 -0.75 -10.33 -6.60
N LEU A 81 -1.56 -11.16 -5.93
CA LEU A 81 -2.09 -10.88 -4.59
C LEU A 81 -1.32 -11.57 -3.47
N PHE A 82 -0.73 -12.75 -3.70
CA PHE A 82 -0.01 -13.53 -2.69
C PHE A 82 1.50 -13.65 -2.96
N GLY A 83 1.95 -13.30 -4.17
CA GLY A 83 3.36 -13.47 -4.55
C GLY A 83 3.76 -14.90 -4.87
N CYS A 84 2.82 -15.84 -4.86
CA CYS A 84 3.03 -17.25 -5.15
C CYS A 84 1.89 -17.84 -5.99
N VAL A 85 2.14 -19.00 -6.58
CA VAL A 85 1.10 -19.76 -7.29
C VAL A 85 0.13 -20.40 -6.29
N PRO A 86 -1.14 -20.68 -6.67
CA PRO A 86 -2.09 -21.34 -5.77
C PRO A 86 -1.60 -22.73 -5.35
N ALA A 87 -1.92 -23.13 -4.13
CA ALA A 87 -1.69 -24.49 -3.67
C ALA A 87 -2.55 -25.49 -4.45
N LEU A 88 -2.11 -26.75 -4.54
CA LEU A 88 -2.86 -27.80 -5.26
C LEU A 88 -4.30 -27.96 -4.74
N ALA A 89 -4.50 -27.82 -3.43
CA ALA A 89 -5.83 -27.91 -2.83
C ALA A 89 -6.73 -26.75 -3.26
N GLU A 90 -6.18 -25.54 -3.44
CA GLU A 90 -6.91 -24.36 -3.93
C GLU A 90 -7.28 -24.52 -5.40
N ILE A 91 -6.37 -25.03 -6.23
CA ILE A 91 -6.63 -25.38 -7.64
C ILE A 91 -7.81 -26.35 -7.72
N ARG A 92 -7.75 -27.46 -6.98
CA ARG A 92 -8.82 -28.47 -6.98
C ARG A 92 -10.15 -27.94 -6.46
N ALA A 93 -10.12 -27.00 -5.50
CA ALA A 93 -11.33 -26.36 -5.00
C ALA A 93 -11.92 -25.40 -6.03
N PHE A 94 -11.07 -24.62 -6.72
CA PHE A 94 -11.45 -23.72 -7.80
C PHE A 94 -12.07 -24.48 -8.98
N GLU A 95 -11.47 -25.60 -9.42
CA GLU A 95 -11.99 -26.41 -10.52
C GLU A 95 -13.34 -27.07 -10.20
N ARG A 96 -13.57 -27.44 -8.92
CA ARG A 96 -14.85 -28.01 -8.46
C ARG A 96 -15.95 -26.97 -8.31
N ASP A 97 -15.60 -25.71 -8.19
CA ASP A 97 -16.55 -24.62 -8.12
C ASP A 97 -17.15 -24.38 -9.52
N GLN A 98 -18.45 -24.58 -9.67
CA GLN A 98 -19.19 -24.41 -10.93
C GLN A 98 -20.26 -23.31 -10.81
N GLN A 99 -20.20 -22.52 -9.73
CA GLN A 99 -21.15 -21.44 -9.51
C GLN A 99 -20.86 -20.24 -10.42
N PRO A 100 -21.86 -19.39 -10.69
CA PRO A 100 -21.64 -18.12 -11.38
C PRO A 100 -20.64 -17.23 -10.63
N ASP A 101 -20.04 -16.29 -11.36
CA ASP A 101 -19.10 -15.30 -10.81
C ASP A 101 -17.91 -15.92 -10.05
N ARG A 102 -17.53 -17.15 -10.42
CA ARG A 102 -16.49 -17.94 -9.75
C ARG A 102 -15.22 -17.13 -9.51
N LEU A 103 -14.68 -16.50 -10.55
CA LEU A 103 -13.46 -15.69 -10.42
C LEU A 103 -13.62 -14.56 -9.39
N ASP A 104 -14.74 -13.84 -9.41
CA ASP A 104 -14.96 -12.71 -8.49
C ASP A 104 -15.07 -13.17 -7.04
N ARG A 105 -15.80 -14.27 -6.79
CA ARG A 105 -15.91 -14.86 -5.44
C ARG A 105 -14.55 -15.31 -4.90
N TRP A 106 -13.72 -15.89 -5.75
CA TRP A 106 -12.35 -16.28 -5.39
C TRP A 106 -11.43 -15.08 -5.18
N ILE A 107 -11.50 -14.05 -6.03
CA ILE A 107 -10.72 -12.81 -5.87
C ILE A 107 -11.05 -12.15 -4.54
N VAL A 108 -12.33 -11.96 -4.21
CA VAL A 108 -12.72 -11.31 -2.95
C VAL A 108 -12.34 -12.15 -1.75
N ARG A 109 -12.43 -13.47 -1.83
CA ARG A 109 -11.85 -14.36 -0.81
C ARG A 109 -10.34 -14.10 -0.66
N MET A 110 -9.58 -14.05 -1.75
CA MET A 110 -8.14 -13.83 -1.69
C MET A 110 -7.78 -12.47 -1.09
N LEU A 111 -8.56 -11.43 -1.36
CA LEU A 111 -8.40 -10.11 -0.75
C LEU A 111 -8.70 -10.11 0.77
N ARG A 112 -9.44 -11.10 1.28
CA ARG A 112 -9.71 -11.29 2.72
C ARG A 112 -8.70 -12.22 3.41
N ASP A 113 -7.77 -12.82 2.66
CA ASP A 113 -6.78 -13.75 3.19
C ASP A 113 -5.56 -12.99 3.73
N ASP A 114 -5.04 -13.41 4.90
CA ASP A 114 -3.85 -12.81 5.52
C ASP A 114 -2.61 -12.80 4.61
N ARG A 115 -2.50 -13.76 3.67
CA ARG A 115 -1.42 -13.78 2.67
C ARG A 115 -1.44 -12.52 1.81
N PHE A 116 -2.62 -12.03 1.42
CA PHE A 116 -2.75 -10.78 0.68
C PHE A 116 -2.28 -9.60 1.52
N GLY A 117 -2.81 -9.46 2.75
CA GLY A 117 -2.43 -8.38 3.65
C GLY A 117 -0.91 -8.30 3.83
N ARG A 118 -0.26 -9.43 4.14
CA ARG A 118 1.20 -9.48 4.33
C ARG A 118 2.00 -9.18 3.06
N TYR A 119 1.67 -9.84 1.96
CA TYR A 119 2.42 -9.70 0.70
C TYR A 119 2.27 -8.30 0.10
N PHE A 120 1.04 -7.80 0.04
CA PHE A 120 0.75 -6.50 -0.54
C PHE A 120 1.29 -5.37 0.35
N ALA A 121 1.20 -5.50 1.68
CA ALA A 121 1.79 -4.54 2.61
C ALA A 121 3.31 -4.42 2.47
N ASP A 122 4.04 -5.52 2.22
CA ASP A 122 5.49 -5.45 2.02
C ASP A 122 5.86 -4.63 0.77
N ARG A 123 5.15 -4.88 -0.33
CA ARG A 123 5.31 -4.11 -1.57
C ARG A 123 4.93 -2.66 -1.39
N LEU A 124 3.80 -2.41 -0.73
CA LEU A 124 3.32 -1.06 -0.47
C LEU A 124 4.29 -0.29 0.43
N ALA A 125 4.80 -0.91 1.52
CA ALA A 125 5.81 -0.30 2.38
C ALA A 125 7.07 0.10 1.61
N ARG A 126 7.53 -0.74 0.66
CA ARG A 126 8.67 -0.42 -0.21
C ARG A 126 8.38 0.71 -1.19
N SER A 127 7.18 0.76 -1.75
CA SER A 127 6.76 1.88 -2.60
C SER A 127 6.64 3.19 -1.83
N LEU A 128 6.16 3.14 -0.59
CA LEU A 128 5.99 4.31 0.28
C LEU A 128 7.32 4.81 0.82
N THR A 129 8.19 3.94 1.31
CA THR A 129 9.38 4.31 2.10
C THR A 129 10.71 3.91 1.46
N GLY A 130 10.70 3.49 0.18
CA GLY A 130 11.89 3.00 -0.50
C GLY A 130 12.39 1.67 0.04
N VAL A 131 13.65 1.33 -0.24
CA VAL A 131 14.26 0.02 0.11
C VAL A 131 15.45 0.18 1.06
N GLU A 132 15.78 1.42 1.40
CA GLU A 132 16.82 1.74 2.38
C GLU A 132 16.45 1.23 3.78
N GLN A 133 17.48 1.00 4.60
CA GLN A 133 17.28 0.53 5.97
C GLN A 133 16.81 1.63 6.93
N GLY A 134 17.02 2.91 6.58
CA GLY A 134 16.69 4.05 7.42
C GLY A 134 17.52 4.12 8.72
N PRO A 135 17.23 5.10 9.59
CA PRO A 135 17.92 5.24 10.88
C PRO A 135 17.58 4.09 11.84
N LEU A 136 18.60 3.38 12.32
CA LEU A 136 18.49 2.10 13.05
C LEU A 136 17.50 2.12 14.23
N PHE A 137 17.49 3.19 15.04
CA PHE A 137 16.68 3.26 16.26
C PHE A 137 15.30 3.89 16.06
N ILE A 138 15.07 4.53 14.91
CA ILE A 138 13.87 5.35 14.67
C ILE A 138 12.98 4.72 13.60
N PHE A 139 13.54 4.21 12.51
CA PHE A 139 12.72 3.66 11.43
C PHE A 139 12.45 2.17 11.64
N ARG A 140 11.17 1.82 11.64
CA ARG A 140 10.63 0.48 11.88
C ARG A 140 9.72 0.05 10.73
N ARG A 141 10.35 -0.38 9.63
CA ARG A 141 9.65 -0.91 8.45
C ARG A 141 8.72 -2.09 8.78
N ASP A 142 9.13 -2.92 9.73
CA ASP A 142 8.33 -4.05 10.22
C ASP A 142 6.99 -3.58 10.79
N ARG A 143 7.01 -2.56 11.67
CA ARG A 143 5.80 -1.97 12.24
C ARG A 143 4.91 -1.33 11.18
N LEU A 144 5.51 -0.60 10.24
CA LEU A 144 4.77 0.00 9.13
C LEU A 144 4.08 -1.08 8.27
N ARG A 145 4.79 -2.16 7.93
CA ARG A 145 4.24 -3.26 7.14
C ARG A 145 3.08 -3.93 7.88
N ASP A 146 3.22 -4.18 9.17
CA ASP A 146 2.17 -4.83 9.95
C ASP A 146 0.92 -3.94 10.05
N TRP A 147 1.10 -2.63 10.22
CA TRP A 147 0.01 -1.65 10.16
C TRP A 147 -0.66 -1.61 8.78
N LEU A 148 0.12 -1.55 7.68
CA LEU A 148 -0.42 -1.57 6.33
C LEU A 148 -1.23 -2.84 6.05
N ALA A 149 -0.75 -4.00 6.53
CA ALA A 149 -1.47 -5.26 6.39
C ALA A 149 -2.83 -5.20 7.10
N GLN A 150 -2.88 -4.62 8.30
CA GLN A 150 -4.13 -4.42 9.04
C GLN A 150 -5.08 -3.47 8.29
N GLN A 151 -4.58 -2.35 7.76
CA GLN A 151 -5.39 -1.40 6.98
C GLN A 151 -5.98 -2.05 5.72
N LEU A 152 -5.18 -2.83 4.99
CA LEU A 152 -5.63 -3.54 3.79
C LEU A 152 -6.71 -4.58 4.10
N LEU A 153 -6.53 -5.37 5.17
CA LEU A 153 -7.50 -6.38 5.58
C LEU A 153 -8.78 -5.78 6.16
N ALA A 154 -8.70 -4.57 6.72
CA ALA A 154 -9.83 -3.79 7.20
C ALA A 154 -10.57 -3.03 6.08
N ASP A 155 -10.13 -3.15 4.82
CA ASP A 155 -10.65 -2.37 3.69
C ASP A 155 -10.62 -0.84 3.97
N ALA A 156 -9.54 -0.38 4.61
CA ALA A 156 -9.40 1.02 4.97
C ALA A 156 -9.32 1.90 3.72
N ALA A 157 -10.01 3.05 3.77
CA ALA A 157 -10.01 3.97 2.65
C ALA A 157 -8.59 4.51 2.38
N TRP A 158 -8.14 4.42 1.13
CA TRP A 158 -6.82 4.92 0.73
C TRP A 158 -6.58 6.38 1.11
N GLY A 159 -7.60 7.23 0.98
CA GLY A 159 -7.52 8.63 1.39
C GLY A 159 -7.31 8.83 2.90
N GLN A 160 -7.82 7.93 3.74
CA GLN A 160 -7.54 7.94 5.17
C GLN A 160 -6.10 7.52 5.44
N MET A 161 -5.66 6.39 4.88
CA MET A 161 -4.28 5.92 5.02
C MET A 161 -3.26 6.97 4.55
N THR A 162 -3.57 7.70 3.47
CA THR A 162 -2.72 8.77 2.93
C THR A 162 -2.56 9.90 3.95
N ARG A 163 -3.66 10.33 4.59
CA ARG A 163 -3.62 11.33 5.66
C ARG A 163 -2.83 10.81 6.87
N ASP A 164 -3.09 9.58 7.29
CA ASP A 164 -2.41 8.96 8.44
C ASP A 164 -0.90 8.86 8.23
N LEU A 165 -0.43 8.69 6.99
CA LEU A 165 0.99 8.62 6.64
C LEU A 165 1.64 10.02 6.54
N ILE A 166 1.00 10.97 5.87
CA ILE A 166 1.57 12.30 5.59
C ILE A 166 1.53 13.20 6.83
N ALA A 167 0.47 13.11 7.63
CA ALA A 167 0.24 13.92 8.84
C ALA A 167 0.43 13.10 10.12
N ALA A 168 1.37 12.14 10.09
CA ALA A 168 1.58 11.23 11.19
C ALA A 168 2.26 11.91 12.39
N GLU A 169 1.73 11.69 13.59
CA GLU A 169 2.33 12.12 14.85
C GLU A 169 2.52 10.94 15.81
N GLY A 170 3.39 11.13 16.81
CA GLY A 170 3.65 10.17 17.88
C GLY A 170 4.81 9.21 17.61
N LEU A 171 4.94 8.21 18.49
CA LEU A 171 6.03 7.23 18.43
C LEU A 171 5.81 6.27 17.25
N TRP A 172 6.81 6.11 16.38
CA TRP A 172 6.77 5.19 15.22
C TRP A 172 6.56 3.71 15.55
N THR A 173 6.62 3.34 16.83
CA THR A 173 6.31 1.98 17.30
C THR A 173 4.83 1.81 17.64
N ASP A 174 4.20 2.83 18.23
CA ASP A 174 2.79 2.85 18.65
C ASP A 174 1.87 3.40 17.55
N GLN A 175 2.39 4.34 16.76
CA GLN A 175 1.78 4.97 15.59
C GLN A 175 2.61 4.63 14.34
N PRO A 176 2.47 3.42 13.76
CA PRO A 176 3.41 2.95 12.74
C PRO A 176 3.38 3.75 11.44
N ALA A 177 2.30 4.49 11.15
CA ALA A 177 2.22 5.38 9.99
C ALA A 177 3.31 6.49 10.03
N ALA A 178 3.76 6.88 11.22
CA ALA A 178 4.87 7.83 11.40
C ALA A 178 6.20 7.37 10.78
N ASN A 179 6.33 6.06 10.48
CA ASN A 179 7.48 5.55 9.73
C ASN A 179 7.59 6.08 8.30
N PHE A 180 6.53 6.67 7.74
CA PHE A 180 6.62 7.40 6.48
C PHE A 180 7.52 8.65 6.58
N LEU A 181 7.51 9.30 7.75
CA LEU A 181 8.32 10.48 8.04
C LEU A 181 9.70 10.10 8.57
N THR A 182 9.77 9.14 9.51
CA THR A 182 11.05 8.81 10.18
C THR A 182 12.12 8.21 9.27
N ILE A 183 11.73 7.62 8.12
CA ILE A 183 12.68 7.15 7.09
C ILE A 183 13.46 8.28 6.40
N ALA A 184 13.01 9.52 6.56
CA ALA A 184 13.67 10.71 6.06
C ALA A 184 14.47 11.45 7.14
N ARG A 185 14.54 10.93 8.38
CA ARG A 185 15.40 11.52 9.42
C ARG A 185 16.87 11.33 9.07
N MET A 186 17.62 12.43 9.14
CA MET A 186 19.06 12.50 8.87
C MET A 186 19.89 12.30 10.15
N GLU A 187 21.21 12.19 10.00
CA GLU A 187 22.14 12.01 11.13
C GLU A 187 22.20 13.22 12.07
N ASN A 188 21.96 14.42 11.54
CA ASN A 188 21.85 15.66 12.32
C ASN A 188 20.50 15.82 13.05
N GLU A 189 19.70 14.74 13.10
CA GLU A 189 18.38 14.66 13.74
C GLU A 189 17.24 15.44 13.05
N GLU A 190 17.52 16.15 11.96
CA GLU A 190 16.53 16.86 11.15
C GLU A 190 15.84 15.91 10.16
N LEU A 191 14.69 16.34 9.64
CA LEU A 191 14.02 15.66 8.53
C LEU A 191 14.57 16.14 7.20
N ASP A 192 14.73 15.23 6.24
CA ASP A 192 14.99 15.58 4.85
C ASP A 192 13.65 15.86 4.15
N GLU A 193 13.22 17.12 4.17
CA GLU A 193 11.93 17.56 3.60
C GLU A 193 11.90 17.42 2.08
N THR A 194 13.07 17.57 1.44
CA THR A 194 13.25 17.36 0.00
C THR A 194 12.95 15.91 -0.37
N LYS A 195 13.49 14.96 0.39
CA LYS A 195 13.22 13.53 0.21
C LYS A 195 11.75 13.21 0.44
N LEU A 196 11.11 13.83 1.44
CA LEU A 196 9.68 13.66 1.71
C LEU A 196 8.81 14.25 0.60
N ALA A 197 9.13 15.42 0.06
CA ALA A 197 8.42 16.05 -1.05
C ALA A 197 8.38 15.14 -2.28
N GLY A 198 9.56 14.73 -2.77
CA GLY A 198 9.64 13.82 -3.92
C GLY A 198 8.94 12.48 -3.66
N ARG A 199 9.09 11.92 -2.45
CA ARG A 199 8.44 10.66 -2.06
C ARG A 199 6.93 10.78 -2.02
N THR A 200 6.38 11.87 -1.51
CA THR A 200 4.94 12.12 -1.44
C THR A 200 4.32 12.12 -2.82
N VAL A 201 4.93 12.88 -3.75
CA VAL A 201 4.44 12.96 -5.13
C VAL A 201 4.52 11.61 -5.84
N ARG A 202 5.61 10.85 -5.63
CA ARG A 202 5.73 9.50 -6.20
C ARG A 202 4.73 8.51 -5.62
N ALA A 203 4.60 8.49 -4.30
CA ALA A 203 3.80 7.51 -3.58
C ALA A 203 2.30 7.70 -3.81
N PHE A 204 1.83 8.94 -3.78
CA PHE A 204 0.39 9.23 -3.73
C PHE A 204 -0.16 9.82 -5.03
N LEU A 205 0.67 10.50 -5.83
CA LEU A 205 0.24 11.07 -7.12
C LEU A 205 0.70 10.24 -8.33
N GLY A 206 1.57 9.25 -8.12
CA GLY A 206 2.11 8.41 -9.20
C GLY A 206 2.98 9.18 -10.19
N GLN A 207 3.49 10.35 -9.80
CA GLN A 207 4.28 11.25 -10.65
C GLN A 207 5.69 11.46 -10.08
N ARG A 208 6.60 12.00 -10.88
CA ARG A 208 7.93 12.40 -10.40
C ARG A 208 8.04 13.91 -10.51
N ILE A 209 8.49 14.53 -9.42
CA ILE A 209 8.70 15.98 -9.33
C ILE A 209 10.18 16.31 -9.08
N ASP A 210 11.05 15.30 -9.00
CA ASP A 210 12.44 15.45 -8.52
C ASP A 210 13.27 16.48 -9.30
N CYS A 211 13.09 16.60 -10.63
CA CYS A 211 13.79 17.64 -11.40
C CYS A 211 13.37 19.06 -10.98
N ALA A 212 12.14 19.22 -10.51
CA ALA A 212 11.61 20.47 -9.98
C ALA A 212 12.25 20.88 -8.64
N GLN A 213 13.11 20.08 -8.05
CA GLN A 213 13.86 20.46 -6.86
C GLN A 213 14.76 21.69 -7.09
N CYS A 214 15.38 21.77 -8.28
CA CYS A 214 16.39 22.81 -8.56
C CYS A 214 15.97 23.80 -9.66
N HIS A 215 15.02 23.42 -10.52
CA HIS A 215 14.55 24.24 -11.64
C HIS A 215 13.21 23.71 -12.16
N ASP A 216 12.41 24.49 -12.88
CA ASP A 216 11.18 24.01 -13.53
C ASP A 216 11.38 22.70 -14.32
N HIS A 217 10.41 21.78 -14.25
CA HIS A 217 10.57 20.45 -14.85
C HIS A 217 10.76 20.56 -16.38
N PRO A 218 11.80 19.94 -16.96
CA PRO A 218 12.21 20.23 -18.35
C PRO A 218 11.28 19.60 -19.40
N PHE A 219 10.53 18.56 -19.03
CA PHE A 219 9.66 17.80 -19.94
C PHE A 219 8.19 17.80 -19.53
N ASP A 220 7.85 18.49 -18.43
CA ASP A 220 6.49 18.57 -17.92
C ASP A 220 6.18 20.05 -17.68
N PRO A 221 5.28 20.66 -18.48
CA PRO A 221 5.00 22.09 -18.37
C PRO A 221 4.26 22.44 -17.07
N PHE A 222 3.68 21.48 -16.36
CA PHE A 222 2.90 21.69 -15.14
C PHE A 222 3.77 21.74 -13.88
N TRP A 223 4.82 20.92 -13.78
CA TRP A 223 5.66 20.89 -12.59
C TRP A 223 6.68 22.03 -12.57
N LYS A 224 6.53 22.91 -11.57
CA LYS A 224 7.36 24.10 -11.34
C LYS A 224 8.22 23.94 -10.11
N GLN A 225 9.33 24.67 -10.06
CA GLN A 225 10.20 24.63 -8.88
C GLN A 225 9.44 24.99 -7.61
N GLY A 226 8.61 26.03 -7.66
CA GLY A 226 7.74 26.43 -6.54
C GLY A 226 6.75 25.34 -6.08
N HIS A 227 6.34 24.40 -6.96
CA HIS A 227 5.52 23.26 -6.53
C HIS A 227 6.32 22.30 -5.66
N PHE A 228 7.57 22.00 -6.05
CA PHE A 228 8.45 21.17 -5.25
C PHE A 228 8.71 21.81 -3.89
N GLU A 229 9.06 23.09 -3.89
CA GLU A 229 9.30 23.89 -2.68
C GLU A 229 8.07 23.91 -1.76
N GLY A 230 6.86 24.01 -2.32
CA GLY A 230 5.62 23.92 -1.55
C GLY A 230 5.43 22.56 -0.86
N PHE A 231 5.74 21.45 -1.55
CA PHE A 231 5.71 20.12 -0.93
C PHE A 231 6.79 19.95 0.15
N ALA A 232 7.98 20.52 -0.04
CA ALA A 232 9.04 20.47 0.97
C ALA A 232 8.66 21.34 2.20
N ALA A 233 8.15 22.54 1.98
CA ALA A 233 7.73 23.47 3.02
C ALA A 233 6.68 22.87 3.97
N TRP A 234 5.77 22.02 3.45
CA TRP A 234 4.80 21.28 4.26
C TRP A 234 5.43 20.46 5.38
N TYR A 235 6.67 19.97 5.21
CA TYR A 235 7.34 19.12 6.18
C TYR A 235 8.26 19.87 7.15
N CYS A 236 8.54 21.17 6.94
CA CYS A 236 9.49 21.93 7.77
C CYS A 236 9.05 22.13 9.23
N GLN A 237 7.76 21.96 9.50
CA GLN A 237 7.13 22.00 10.83
C GLN A 237 7.26 20.69 11.61
N ALA A 238 7.48 19.59 10.89
CA ALA A 238 7.60 18.28 11.48
C ALA A 238 9.01 18.09 12.06
N THR A 239 9.08 17.44 13.21
CA THR A 239 10.33 17.11 13.90
C THR A 239 10.31 15.67 14.35
N VAL A 240 11.48 15.03 14.36
CA VAL A 240 11.61 13.63 14.80
C VAL A 240 12.62 13.55 15.94
N SER A 241 12.10 13.29 17.14
CA SER A 241 12.90 13.11 18.35
C SER A 241 12.68 11.71 18.94
N LEU A 242 13.38 11.38 20.03
CA LEU A 242 13.11 10.15 20.78
C LEU A 242 11.71 10.10 21.39
N ALA A 243 11.01 11.24 21.52
CA ALA A 243 9.62 11.30 21.96
C ALA A 243 8.61 11.02 20.85
N GLY A 244 9.06 10.84 19.60
CA GLY A 244 8.23 10.59 18.43
C GLY A 244 8.28 11.72 17.41
N VAL A 245 7.37 11.64 16.46
CA VAL A 245 7.12 12.68 15.46
C VAL A 245 6.16 13.72 16.03
N THR A 246 6.50 15.00 15.91
CA THR A 246 5.64 16.11 16.29
C THR A 246 5.57 17.13 15.17
N ASP A 247 4.37 17.60 14.85
CA ASP A 247 4.11 18.72 13.97
C ASP A 247 3.74 19.93 14.83
N PHE A 248 4.60 20.95 14.85
CA PHE A 248 4.33 22.15 15.63
C PHE A 248 3.55 23.17 14.80
N ASP A 249 2.39 23.57 15.28
CA ASP A 249 1.67 24.75 14.74
C ASP A 249 2.40 26.07 15.07
N ARG A 250 3.45 26.01 15.90
CA ARG A 250 4.16 27.14 16.49
C ARG A 250 5.68 26.97 16.49
N ASP A 251 6.39 28.08 16.30
CA ASP A 251 7.86 28.10 16.36
C ASP A 251 8.39 27.91 17.80
N LYS A 252 9.72 27.91 17.96
CA LYS A 252 10.39 27.83 19.28
C LYS A 252 10.00 28.96 20.25
N SER A 253 9.35 30.01 19.77
CA SER A 253 8.85 31.17 20.51
C SER A 253 7.32 31.14 20.72
N GLN A 254 6.66 30.00 20.43
CA GLN A 254 5.21 29.82 20.52
C GLN A 254 4.38 30.67 19.53
N GLN A 255 5.02 31.26 18.51
CA GLN A 255 4.34 32.01 17.46
C GLN A 255 3.85 31.08 16.36
N PRO A 256 2.64 31.28 15.80
CA PRO A 256 2.16 30.46 14.69
C PRO A 256 3.16 30.46 13.53
N VAL A 257 3.55 29.28 13.06
CA VAL A 257 4.44 29.21 11.89
C VAL A 257 3.61 29.49 10.64
N VAL A 258 3.75 30.70 10.09
CA VAL A 258 3.16 31.05 8.80
C VAL A 258 4.21 30.86 7.72
N TYR A 259 4.17 29.71 7.05
CA TYR A 259 5.00 29.48 5.86
C TYR A 259 4.45 30.31 4.71
N ARG A 260 5.16 31.38 4.36
CA ARG A 260 4.91 32.13 3.13
C ARG A 260 5.70 31.46 2.02
N ILE A 261 5.03 30.77 1.11
CA ILE A 261 5.64 30.37 -0.16
C ILE A 261 5.92 31.65 -0.94
N MET A 262 7.17 32.08 -0.92
CA MET A 262 7.65 33.17 -1.77
C MET A 262 7.82 32.56 -3.15
N ASP A 263 6.99 32.96 -4.10
CA ASP A 263 7.06 32.46 -5.47
C ASP A 263 8.45 32.83 -6.04
N GLY A 264 9.38 31.87 -6.09
CA GLY A 264 10.79 32.12 -6.42
C GLY A 264 11.04 32.68 -7.82
N GLY A 265 9.99 32.80 -8.65
CA GLY A 265 10.01 33.43 -9.97
C GLY A 265 9.47 34.86 -10.03
N ALA A 266 8.90 35.38 -8.95
CA ALA A 266 8.53 36.80 -8.86
C ALA A 266 9.64 37.54 -8.11
N GLU A 267 10.56 38.15 -8.85
CA GLU A 267 11.41 39.21 -8.28
C GLU A 267 10.50 40.19 -7.53
N ASP A 268 10.67 40.30 -6.22
CA ASP A 268 10.10 41.40 -5.45
C ASP A 268 10.80 42.68 -5.92
N LYS A 269 10.20 43.35 -6.92
CA LYS A 269 10.63 44.66 -7.42
C LYS A 269 10.26 45.79 -6.47
N THR A 270 9.73 45.49 -5.29
CA THR A 270 9.45 46.48 -4.26
C THR A 270 10.35 46.26 -3.06
N GLY A 271 11.64 46.52 -3.25
CA GLY A 271 12.52 46.86 -2.14
C GLY A 271 11.91 48.00 -1.32
N ARG A 272 11.38 47.65 -0.14
CA ARG A 272 11.15 48.53 1.01
C ARG A 272 11.23 47.73 2.30
#